data_AF-A0A258CB88-F1
#
_entry.id   AF-A0A258CB88-F1
#
_cell.length_a   1.000
_cell.length_b   1.000
_cell.length_c   1.000
_cell.angle_alpha   90.00
_cell.angle_beta   90.00
_cell.angle_gamma   90.00
#
_symmetry.space_group_name_H-M   'P 1'
#
loop_
_entity.id
_entity.type
_entity.pdbx_description
1 polymer ?
#
loop_
_entity_poly.entity_id
_entity_poly.type
_entity_poly.pdbx_seq_one_letter_code
_entity_poly.pdbx_strand_id
1 'polypeptide(L)'
;PVGFPVQFRVVGPDTQMVRKIAREVEAVVASSPKVRDVQLDWNDPVRAMKVQIDQDKARALGLTPSDVSMVTQTVMNGATLSQLREREDLIDIVARAVPQERLSLDTLKDINLYTRQGTVVPLSQVATVQHELEEPVLWRRNRDMAITVRADVKDGEQGVTATQEIRPMLKDIQAKLPSGYRIDVGGAVEESAKANDALLAVVPLMLGTIMLLLMLQLQDFSRMWMVLLTAPLGLIGVVPALLAFQAPLGFVAILGIIALGGMIMRNSVILIDQIQIEINEGRDPWNAVLDAAIHRTRPVVLAAAAAVLAMIPLTSSVFWGPMAIAIMGGLTVATLLTIFFVPALFAAWFKLRRHQPADGTDPAQGQLVPTA
;
A
#
# COMPACT_ATOMS: atom_id res chain seq x y z
N PRO A 1 -7.06 -4.64 4.33
CA PRO A 1 -7.55 -4.77 2.93
C PRO A 1 -7.93 -3.39 2.38
N VAL A 2 -7.19 -2.90 1.40
CA VAL A 2 -7.61 -1.72 0.63
C VAL A 2 -8.83 -2.13 -0.20
N GLY A 3 -9.93 -1.38 -0.10
CA GLY A 3 -11.19 -1.78 -0.73
C GLY A 3 -11.06 -1.92 -2.25
N PHE A 4 -10.77 -0.80 -2.93
CA PHE A 4 -10.54 -0.77 -4.38
C PHE A 4 -9.06 -0.47 -4.66
N PRO A 5 -8.43 -1.13 -5.65
CA PRO A 5 -7.02 -0.89 -5.98
C PRO A 5 -6.73 0.54 -6.43
N VAL A 6 -7.63 1.14 -7.21
CA VAL A 6 -7.53 2.52 -7.71
C VAL A 6 -8.60 3.38 -7.04
N GLN A 7 -8.18 4.47 -6.40
CA GLN A 7 -9.08 5.43 -5.77
C GLN A 7 -8.58 6.86 -5.97
N PHE A 8 -9.47 7.75 -6.37
CA PHE A 8 -9.24 9.20 -6.40
C PHE A 8 -10.33 9.90 -5.60
N ARG A 9 -9.94 10.69 -4.61
CA ARG A 9 -10.86 11.40 -3.72
C ARG A 9 -10.93 12.85 -4.13
N VAL A 10 -12.10 13.29 -4.53
CA VAL A 10 -12.39 14.71 -4.74
C VAL A 10 -12.92 15.27 -3.44
N VAL A 11 -12.26 16.29 -2.90
CA VAL A 11 -12.60 16.89 -1.62
C VAL A 11 -12.81 18.39 -1.77
N GLY A 12 -13.88 18.92 -1.16
CA GLY A 12 -14.20 20.34 -1.19
C GLY A 12 -15.36 20.73 -0.26
N PRO A 13 -15.66 22.03 -0.15
CA PRO A 13 -16.68 22.53 0.78
C PRO A 13 -18.13 22.33 0.30
N ASP A 14 -18.38 22.48 -1.00
CA ASP A 14 -19.72 22.37 -1.59
C ASP A 14 -19.95 21.02 -2.28
N THR A 15 -20.96 20.30 -1.80
CA THR A 15 -21.47 19.01 -2.30
C THR A 15 -21.69 19.00 -3.82
N GLN A 16 -22.37 20.00 -4.38
CA GLN A 16 -22.75 19.97 -5.81
C GLN A 16 -21.53 20.12 -6.71
N MET A 17 -20.62 21.03 -6.34
CA MET A 17 -19.38 21.21 -7.07
C MET A 17 -18.44 19.99 -6.95
N VAL A 18 -18.33 19.37 -5.77
CA VAL A 18 -17.56 18.13 -5.58
C VAL A 18 -18.09 17.02 -6.50
N ARG A 19 -19.41 16.87 -6.63
CA ARG A 19 -20.01 15.92 -7.57
C ARG A 19 -19.64 16.21 -9.02
N LYS A 20 -19.74 17.47 -9.45
CA LYS A 20 -19.41 17.83 -10.83
C LYS A 20 -17.96 17.44 -11.16
N ILE A 21 -17.03 17.80 -10.27
CA ILE A 21 -15.62 17.44 -10.41
C ILE A 21 -15.44 15.92 -10.36
N ALA A 22 -16.15 15.20 -9.48
CA ALA A 22 -16.06 13.75 -9.40
C ALA A 22 -16.52 13.04 -10.69
N ARG A 23 -17.55 13.55 -11.37
CA ARG A 23 -17.98 13.06 -12.69
C ARG A 23 -16.93 13.32 -13.78
N GLU A 24 -16.26 14.47 -13.74
CA GLU A 24 -15.13 14.75 -14.66
C GLU A 24 -13.95 13.81 -14.41
N VAL A 25 -13.61 13.56 -13.14
CA VAL A 25 -12.57 12.60 -12.74
C VAL A 25 -12.98 11.17 -13.13
N GLU A 26 -14.23 10.77 -12.92
CA GLU A 26 -14.78 9.47 -13.34
C GLU A 26 -14.61 9.26 -14.85
N ALA A 27 -14.94 10.25 -15.67
CA ALA A 27 -14.77 10.15 -17.13
C ALA A 27 -13.31 9.96 -17.54
N VAL A 28 -12.37 10.66 -16.89
CA VAL A 28 -10.93 10.48 -17.16
C VAL A 28 -10.45 9.11 -16.69
N VAL A 29 -10.85 8.66 -15.51
CA VAL A 29 -10.50 7.33 -15.00
C VAL A 29 -11.03 6.25 -15.94
N ALA A 30 -12.29 6.36 -16.38
CA ALA A 30 -12.94 5.43 -17.31
C ALA A 30 -12.30 5.41 -18.71
N SER A 31 -11.58 6.47 -19.10
CA SER A 31 -10.86 6.50 -20.39
C SER A 31 -9.58 5.66 -20.41
N SER A 32 -9.07 5.26 -19.24
CA SER A 32 -7.85 4.44 -19.15
C SER A 32 -8.14 2.98 -19.50
N PRO A 33 -7.35 2.33 -20.37
CA PRO A 33 -7.57 0.93 -20.77
C PRO A 33 -7.25 -0.08 -19.64
N LYS A 34 -6.66 0.37 -18.53
CA LYS A 34 -6.17 -0.49 -17.44
C LYS A 34 -7.16 -0.67 -16.29
N VAL A 35 -8.25 0.08 -16.28
CA VAL A 35 -9.27 0.01 -15.24
C VAL A 35 -10.57 -0.59 -15.77
N ARG A 36 -11.37 -1.16 -14.87
CA ARG A 36 -12.72 -1.64 -15.11
C ARG A 36 -13.64 -1.19 -13.97
N ASP A 37 -14.94 -1.23 -14.21
CA ASP A 37 -15.97 -0.97 -13.20
C ASP A 37 -15.74 0.32 -12.39
N VAL A 38 -15.56 1.42 -13.12
CA VAL A 38 -15.43 2.75 -12.51
C VAL A 38 -16.76 3.15 -11.89
N GLN A 39 -16.73 3.53 -10.63
CA GLN A 39 -17.92 3.92 -9.87
C GLN A 39 -17.58 5.00 -8.84
N LEU A 40 -18.57 5.81 -8.52
CA LEU A 40 -18.51 6.72 -7.39
C LEU A 40 -18.83 5.96 -6.08
N ASP A 41 -18.37 6.47 -4.94
CA ASP A 41 -18.83 6.00 -3.62
C ASP A 41 -20.20 6.57 -3.23
N TRP A 42 -20.60 7.65 -3.88
CA TRP A 42 -21.95 8.19 -3.80
C TRP A 42 -22.84 7.54 -4.84
N ASN A 43 -24.09 7.32 -4.43
CA ASN A 43 -25.15 6.93 -5.34
C ASN A 43 -25.81 8.17 -5.96
N ASP A 44 -26.73 7.93 -6.90
CA ASP A 44 -27.57 8.98 -7.43
C ASP A 44 -28.49 9.57 -6.34
N PRO A 45 -28.86 10.86 -6.46
CA PRO A 45 -29.81 11.48 -5.56
C PRO A 45 -31.11 10.70 -5.46
N VAL A 46 -31.65 10.65 -4.24
CA VAL A 46 -32.95 10.05 -4.00
C VAL A 46 -34.02 11.12 -4.03
N ARG A 47 -35.22 10.75 -4.49
CA ARG A 47 -36.38 11.63 -4.43
C ARG A 47 -36.82 11.77 -2.98
N ALA A 48 -36.63 12.94 -2.41
CA ALA A 48 -37.13 13.32 -1.11
C ALA A 48 -38.40 14.19 -1.26
N MET A 49 -39.29 14.11 -0.28
CA MET A 49 -40.39 15.06 -0.15
C MET A 49 -40.11 15.97 1.02
N LYS A 50 -39.97 17.26 0.73
CA LYS A 50 -39.70 18.28 1.73
C LYS A 50 -40.99 19.02 2.04
N VAL A 51 -41.38 18.97 3.31
CA VAL A 51 -42.53 19.71 3.82
C VAL A 51 -42.04 21.10 4.22
N GLN A 52 -42.30 22.10 3.37
CA GLN A 52 -41.95 23.49 3.64
C GLN A 52 -43.12 24.17 4.36
N ILE A 53 -42.95 24.43 5.66
CA ILE A 53 -43.97 25.04 6.51
C ILE A 53 -44.04 26.54 6.23
N ASP A 54 -45.24 27.04 5.96
CA ASP A 54 -45.57 28.46 5.91
C ASP A 54 -45.74 28.96 7.35
N GLN A 55 -44.68 29.58 7.89
CA GLN A 55 -44.63 29.99 9.29
C GLN A 55 -45.67 31.07 9.64
N ASP A 56 -46.12 31.87 8.67
CA ASP A 56 -47.11 32.92 8.91
C ASP A 56 -48.50 32.30 9.09
N LYS A 57 -48.88 31.36 8.21
CA LYS A 57 -50.14 30.61 8.34
C LYS A 57 -50.16 29.70 9.56
N ALA A 58 -49.06 29.01 9.84
CA ALA A 58 -48.95 28.16 11.02
C ALA A 58 -49.13 28.97 12.32
N ARG A 59 -48.50 30.15 12.42
CA ARG A 59 -48.65 31.05 13.58
C ARG A 59 -50.05 31.61 13.72
N ALA A 60 -50.71 32.00 12.62
CA ALA A 60 -52.08 32.50 12.64
C ALA A 60 -53.08 31.46 13.20
N LEU A 61 -52.80 30.17 12.99
CA LEU A 61 -53.59 29.04 13.48
C LEU A 61 -53.10 28.49 14.83
N GLY A 62 -52.11 29.13 15.46
CA GLY A 62 -51.56 28.73 16.74
C GLY A 62 -50.82 27.39 16.72
N LEU A 63 -50.28 26.99 15.56
CA LEU A 63 -49.48 25.78 15.37
C LEU A 63 -47.98 26.10 15.40
N THR A 64 -47.20 25.29 16.12
CA THR A 64 -45.74 25.38 16.10
C THR A 64 -45.13 24.43 15.07
N PRO A 65 -43.93 24.71 14.52
CA PRO A 65 -43.25 23.77 13.63
C PRO A 65 -43.01 22.40 14.26
N SER A 66 -42.83 22.33 15.58
CA SER A 66 -42.73 21.07 16.34
C SER A 66 -44.03 20.28 16.33
N ASP A 67 -45.19 20.94 16.45
CA ASP A 67 -46.49 20.26 16.40
C ASP A 67 -46.72 19.61 15.02
N VAL A 68 -46.42 20.37 13.95
CA VAL A 68 -46.53 19.90 12.58
C VAL A 68 -45.58 18.73 12.31
N SER A 69 -44.32 18.84 12.76
CA SER A 69 -43.32 17.78 12.60
C SER A 69 -43.70 16.51 13.37
N MET A 70 -44.17 16.63 14.60
CA MET A 70 -44.58 15.50 15.43
C MET A 70 -45.77 14.74 14.82
N VAL A 71 -46.82 15.45 14.38
CA VAL A 71 -47.98 14.81 13.75
C VAL A 71 -47.58 14.13 12.44
N THR A 72 -46.80 14.81 11.60
CA THR A 72 -46.32 14.24 10.32
C THR A 72 -45.45 12.99 10.55
N GLN A 73 -44.53 13.04 11.52
CA GLN A 73 -43.69 11.90 11.90
C GLN A 73 -44.53 10.72 12.42
N THR A 74 -45.53 11.00 13.26
CA THR A 74 -46.43 9.99 13.84
C THR A 74 -47.24 9.29 12.75
N VAL A 75 -47.76 10.04 11.77
CA VAL A 75 -48.51 9.48 10.64
C VAL A 75 -47.62 8.63 9.73
N MET A 76 -46.44 9.13 9.36
CA MET A 76 -45.57 8.48 8.36
C MET A 76 -44.73 7.33 8.94
N ASN A 77 -43.92 7.63 9.95
CA ASN A 77 -42.93 6.72 10.52
C ASN A 77 -43.43 6.03 11.80
N GLY A 78 -44.43 6.63 12.46
CA GLY A 78 -44.88 6.21 13.78
C GLY A 78 -44.14 6.97 14.88
N ALA A 79 -44.80 7.11 16.03
CA ALA A 79 -44.20 7.64 17.25
C ALA A 79 -44.30 6.59 18.36
N THR A 80 -43.18 6.28 19.00
CA THR A 80 -43.15 5.45 20.20
C THR A 80 -43.81 6.22 21.34
N LEU A 81 -44.96 5.72 21.82
CA LEU A 81 -45.72 6.35 22.90
C LEU A 81 -45.31 5.83 24.27
N SER A 82 -45.01 4.53 24.35
CA SER A 82 -44.63 3.86 25.58
C SER A 82 -43.81 2.61 25.26
N GLN A 83 -43.20 2.01 26.28
CA GLN A 83 -42.51 0.74 26.16
C GLN A 83 -43.16 -0.26 27.11
N LEU A 84 -43.49 -1.44 26.58
CA LEU A 84 -43.93 -2.58 27.36
C LEU A 84 -42.71 -3.38 27.79
N ARG A 85 -42.52 -3.56 29.09
CA ARG A 85 -41.46 -4.43 29.60
C ARG A 85 -41.94 -5.87 29.69
N GLU A 86 -41.30 -6.76 28.93
CA GLU A 86 -41.50 -8.20 29.00
C GLU A 86 -40.22 -8.86 29.52
N ARG A 87 -40.15 -9.10 30.84
CA ARG A 87 -38.98 -9.62 31.54
C ARG A 87 -37.75 -8.71 31.36
N GLU A 88 -36.81 -9.12 30.51
CA GLU A 88 -35.56 -8.44 30.19
C GLU A 88 -35.67 -7.61 28.91
N ASP A 89 -36.74 -7.80 28.12
CA ASP A 89 -36.96 -7.09 26.88
C ASP A 89 -37.85 -5.85 27.09
N LEU A 90 -37.55 -4.78 26.36
CA LEU A 90 -38.38 -3.59 26.24
C LEU A 90 -38.94 -3.53 24.81
N ILE A 91 -40.27 -3.58 24.70
CA ILE A 91 -41.00 -3.61 23.42
C ILE A 91 -41.68 -2.26 23.23
N ASP A 92 -41.34 -1.56 22.14
CA ASP A 92 -41.93 -0.26 21.82
C ASP A 92 -43.40 -0.37 21.39
N ILE A 93 -44.28 0.38 22.05
CA ILE A 93 -45.67 0.61 21.63
C ILE A 93 -45.68 1.85 20.72
N VAL A 94 -45.82 1.62 19.41
CA VAL A 94 -45.77 2.67 18.38
C VAL A 94 -47.19 3.01 17.91
N ALA A 95 -47.58 4.27 18.04
CA ALA A 95 -48.76 4.79 17.35
C ALA A 95 -48.39 5.23 15.94
N ARG A 96 -49.12 4.73 14.94
CA ARG A 96 -48.93 5.10 13.54
C ARG A 96 -50.24 5.02 12.76
N ALA A 97 -50.33 5.74 11.64
CA ALA A 97 -51.48 5.66 10.75
C ALA A 97 -51.55 4.30 10.02
N VAL A 98 -52.75 3.93 9.55
CA VAL A 98 -52.96 2.67 8.84
C VAL A 98 -52.22 2.67 7.48
N PRO A 99 -51.84 1.50 6.94
CA PRO A 99 -51.07 1.42 5.70
C PRO A 99 -51.66 2.17 4.51
N GLN A 100 -52.99 2.24 4.40
CA GLN A 100 -53.68 2.93 3.31
C GLN A 100 -53.50 4.45 3.34
N GLU A 101 -53.39 5.04 4.53
CA GLU A 101 -53.24 6.49 4.72
C GLU A 101 -51.78 6.95 4.55
N ARG A 102 -50.79 6.07 4.79
CA ARG A 102 -49.35 6.39 4.70
C ARG A 102 -48.69 6.11 3.35
N LEU A 103 -49.24 5.18 2.55
CA LEU A 103 -48.60 4.72 1.31
C LEU A 103 -48.96 5.58 0.10
N SER A 104 -50.01 6.40 0.21
CA SER A 104 -50.34 7.37 -0.83
C SER A 104 -49.53 8.65 -0.62
N LEU A 105 -48.93 9.19 -1.69
CA LEU A 105 -48.22 10.47 -1.61
C LEU A 105 -49.19 11.65 -1.54
N ASP A 106 -50.42 11.49 -2.04
CA ASP A 106 -51.42 12.55 -2.06
C ASP A 106 -52.03 12.79 -0.66
N THR A 107 -52.13 11.75 0.16
CA THR A 107 -52.69 11.84 1.53
C THR A 107 -51.81 12.62 2.49
N LEU A 108 -50.53 12.87 2.14
CA LEU A 108 -49.63 13.69 2.94
C LEU A 108 -50.14 15.13 3.06
N LYS A 109 -50.83 15.63 2.02
CA LYS A 109 -51.45 16.97 2.00
C LYS A 109 -52.71 17.06 2.88
N ASP A 110 -53.32 15.92 3.16
CA ASP A 110 -54.58 15.78 3.88
C ASP A 110 -54.38 15.37 5.35
N ILE A 111 -53.12 15.36 5.82
CA ILE A 111 -52.81 15.08 7.23
C ILE A 111 -53.48 16.15 8.10
N ASN A 112 -54.37 15.70 8.99
CA ASN A 112 -55.11 16.55 9.91
C ASN A 112 -54.23 17.01 11.07
N LEU A 113 -54.06 18.33 11.20
CA LEU A 113 -53.38 18.97 12.31
C LEU A 113 -54.40 19.53 13.29
N TYR A 114 -54.21 19.25 14.57
CA TYR A 114 -55.10 19.74 15.63
C TYR A 114 -54.51 20.99 16.25
N THR A 115 -55.22 22.11 16.12
CA THR A 115 -54.85 23.36 16.80
C THR A 115 -55.17 23.28 18.28
N ARG A 116 -54.51 24.12 19.10
CA ARG A 116 -54.81 24.25 20.54
C ARG A 116 -56.24 24.74 20.80
N GLN A 117 -56.88 25.33 19.80
CA GLN A 117 -58.25 25.82 19.82
C GLN A 117 -59.28 24.74 19.43
N GLY A 118 -58.83 23.51 19.13
CA GLY A 118 -59.69 22.39 18.76
C GLY A 118 -60.12 22.37 17.29
N THR A 119 -59.68 23.34 16.49
CA THR A 119 -59.89 23.36 15.03
C THR A 119 -58.95 22.38 14.35
N VAL A 120 -59.46 21.64 13.36
CA VAL A 120 -58.68 20.74 12.51
C VAL A 120 -58.32 21.46 11.22
N VAL A 121 -57.04 21.43 10.87
CA VAL A 121 -56.50 22.07 9.66
C VAL A 121 -55.68 21.04 8.88
N PRO A 122 -55.92 20.83 7.58
CA PRO A 122 -55.11 19.92 6.78
C PRO A 122 -53.70 20.51 6.55
N LEU A 123 -52.69 19.65 6.46
CA LEU A 123 -51.28 20.05 6.28
C LEU A 123 -51.08 20.96 5.07
N SER A 124 -51.83 20.75 3.98
CA SER A 124 -51.81 21.58 2.77
C SER A 124 -52.12 23.07 2.98
N GLN A 125 -52.85 23.43 4.05
CA GLN A 125 -53.14 24.83 4.35
C GLN A 125 -51.97 25.56 5.04
N VAL A 126 -51.07 24.82 5.68
CA VAL A 126 -49.96 25.38 6.48
C VAL A 126 -48.58 24.97 5.98
N ALA A 127 -48.48 24.04 5.03
CA ALA A 127 -47.23 23.61 4.46
C ALA A 127 -47.38 23.23 2.99
N THR A 128 -46.32 23.49 2.22
CA THR A 128 -46.21 23.06 0.82
C THR A 128 -45.29 21.85 0.74
N VAL A 129 -45.75 20.77 0.13
CA VAL A 129 -44.93 19.57 -0.10
C VAL A 129 -44.25 19.70 -1.46
N GLN A 130 -42.92 19.77 -1.47
CA GLN A 130 -42.11 19.84 -2.68
C GLN A 130 -41.30 18.56 -2.88
N HIS A 131 -41.17 18.13 -4.12
CA HIS A 131 -40.27 17.05 -4.48
C HIS A 131 -38.88 17.63 -4.76
N GLU A 132 -37.91 17.25 -3.94
CA GLU A 132 -36.50 17.61 -4.12
C GLU A 132 -35.68 16.34 -4.33
N LEU A 133 -34.55 16.49 -5.03
CA LEU A 133 -33.53 15.44 -5.08
C LEU A 133 -32.52 15.75 -3.97
N GLU A 134 -32.34 14.81 -3.05
CA GLU A 134 -31.43 14.96 -1.92
C GLU A 134 -30.36 13.86 -1.93
N GLU A 135 -29.20 14.19 -1.38
CA GLU A 135 -28.14 13.21 -1.15
C GLU A 135 -28.47 12.34 0.07
N PRO A 136 -28.69 11.03 -0.10
CA PRO A 136 -29.02 10.16 1.03
C PRO A 136 -27.82 9.94 1.96
N VAL A 137 -26.59 10.07 1.45
CA VAL A 137 -25.35 9.83 2.19
C VAL A 137 -24.35 10.94 1.89
N LEU A 138 -23.89 11.59 2.94
CA LEU A 138 -22.90 12.66 2.88
C LEU A 138 -21.57 12.17 3.47
N TRP A 139 -20.60 11.85 2.62
CA TRP A 139 -19.27 11.48 3.06
C TRP A 139 -18.44 12.73 3.34
N ARG A 140 -17.79 12.76 4.51
CA ARG A 140 -16.90 13.84 4.93
C ARG A 140 -15.52 13.30 5.30
N ARG A 141 -14.47 14.01 4.90
CA ARG A 141 -13.09 13.72 5.28
C ARG A 141 -12.42 15.01 5.71
N ASN A 142 -11.87 15.01 6.93
CA ASN A 142 -11.25 16.20 7.54
C ASN A 142 -12.19 17.43 7.54
N ARG A 143 -13.49 17.22 7.79
CA ARG A 143 -14.59 18.22 7.80
C ARG A 143 -15.05 18.74 6.43
N ASP A 144 -14.38 18.38 5.35
CA ASP A 144 -14.82 18.70 3.98
C ASP A 144 -15.66 17.58 3.38
N MET A 145 -16.53 17.89 2.42
CA MET A 145 -17.28 16.92 1.63
C MET A 145 -16.33 16.16 0.70
N ALA A 146 -16.49 14.85 0.61
CA ALA A 146 -15.62 14.00 -0.19
C ALA A 146 -16.43 13.01 -1.05
N ILE A 147 -16.05 12.86 -2.31
CA ILE A 147 -16.52 11.80 -3.21
C ILE A 147 -15.32 11.02 -3.69
N THR A 148 -15.38 9.70 -3.52
CA THR A 148 -14.31 8.81 -3.98
C THR A 148 -14.71 8.17 -5.30
N VAL A 149 -13.96 8.47 -6.36
CA VAL A 149 -13.96 7.72 -7.60
C VAL A 149 -13.16 6.45 -7.37
N ARG A 150 -13.79 5.29 -7.53
CA ARG A 150 -13.22 3.96 -7.28
C ARG A 150 -13.25 3.18 -8.58
N ALA A 151 -12.20 2.42 -8.85
CA ALA A 151 -12.16 1.52 -10.00
C ALA A 151 -11.41 0.24 -9.63
N ASP A 152 -11.80 -0.85 -10.27
CA ASP A 152 -11.02 -2.09 -10.24
C ASP A 152 -10.01 -2.08 -11.40
N VAL A 153 -8.99 -2.92 -11.30
CA VAL A 153 -8.00 -3.07 -12.37
C VAL A 153 -8.36 -4.23 -13.28
N LYS A 154 -7.98 -4.12 -14.55
CA LYS A 154 -8.09 -5.24 -15.49
C LYS A 154 -7.18 -6.39 -15.06
N ASP A 155 -7.54 -7.62 -15.38
CA ASP A 155 -6.74 -8.79 -15.04
C ASP A 155 -5.32 -8.65 -15.62
N GLY A 156 -4.31 -8.87 -14.78
CA GLY A 156 -2.88 -8.69 -15.13
C GLY A 156 -2.32 -7.29 -14.87
N GLU A 157 -3.16 -6.28 -14.62
CA GLU A 157 -2.72 -4.93 -14.27
C GLU A 157 -2.63 -4.72 -12.75
N GLN A 158 -1.86 -3.70 -12.34
CA GLN A 158 -1.65 -3.36 -10.92
C GLN A 158 -2.29 -2.01 -10.60
N GLY A 159 -2.92 -1.92 -9.43
CA GLY A 159 -3.53 -0.68 -8.94
C GLY A 159 -2.55 0.49 -8.89
N VAL A 160 -1.28 0.22 -8.53
CA VAL A 160 -0.22 1.23 -8.50
C VAL A 160 0.11 1.75 -9.90
N THR A 161 0.30 0.85 -10.87
CA THR A 161 0.61 1.21 -12.26
C THR A 161 -0.54 1.99 -12.89
N ALA A 162 -1.78 1.52 -12.72
CA ALA A 162 -2.97 2.20 -13.25
C ALA A 162 -3.13 3.61 -12.65
N THR A 163 -2.96 3.74 -11.33
CA THR A 163 -3.04 5.04 -10.64
C THR A 163 -1.95 6.00 -11.11
N GLN A 164 -0.71 5.53 -11.31
CA GLN A 164 0.40 6.34 -11.79
C GLN A 164 0.21 6.81 -13.24
N GLU A 165 -0.45 6.03 -14.08
CA GLU A 165 -0.80 6.39 -15.45
C GLU A 165 -1.96 7.40 -15.51
N ILE A 166 -2.97 7.26 -14.65
CA ILE A 166 -4.13 8.15 -14.62
C ILE A 166 -3.79 9.50 -13.97
N ARG A 167 -2.93 9.50 -12.93
CA ARG A 167 -2.54 10.72 -12.20
C ARG A 167 -2.10 11.90 -13.09
N PRO A 168 -1.24 11.75 -14.12
CA PRO A 168 -0.90 12.85 -15.00
C PRO A 168 -2.08 13.36 -15.83
N MET A 169 -3.02 12.49 -16.23
CA MET A 169 -4.22 12.88 -16.98
C MET A 169 -5.16 13.76 -16.13
N LEU A 170 -5.14 13.58 -14.81
CA LEU A 170 -5.91 14.41 -13.89
C LEU A 170 -5.30 15.78 -13.61
N LYS A 171 -4.05 16.05 -14.03
CA LYS A 171 -3.39 17.35 -13.78
C LYS A 171 -4.12 18.52 -14.44
N ASP A 172 -4.69 18.30 -15.62
CA ASP A 172 -5.42 19.35 -16.34
C ASP A 172 -6.73 19.74 -15.63
N ILE A 173 -7.39 18.75 -15.01
CA ILE A 173 -8.56 18.99 -14.14
C ILE A 173 -8.10 19.68 -12.86
N GLN A 174 -7.01 19.18 -12.25
CA GLN A 174 -6.46 19.72 -11.01
C GLN A 174 -6.07 21.20 -11.13
N ALA A 175 -5.55 21.62 -12.28
CA ALA A 175 -5.19 23.00 -12.57
C ALA A 175 -6.40 23.94 -12.70
N LYS A 176 -7.59 23.41 -13.05
CA LYS A 176 -8.83 24.18 -13.19
C LYS A 176 -9.70 24.17 -11.94
N LEU A 177 -9.24 23.53 -10.86
CA LEU A 177 -10.00 23.44 -9.62
C LEU A 177 -10.16 24.82 -8.96
N PRO A 178 -11.36 25.18 -8.48
CA PRO A 178 -11.54 26.36 -7.65
C PRO A 178 -10.74 26.24 -6.34
N SER A 179 -10.46 27.38 -5.70
CA SER A 179 -9.82 27.41 -4.40
C SER A 179 -10.63 26.62 -3.36
N GLY A 180 -9.97 25.74 -2.61
CA GLY A 180 -10.60 24.88 -1.59
C GLY A 180 -11.01 23.49 -2.08
N TYR A 181 -10.81 23.19 -3.37
CA TYR A 181 -11.00 21.83 -3.92
C TYR A 181 -9.66 21.16 -4.14
N ARG A 182 -9.60 19.84 -3.88
CA ARG A 182 -8.41 19.02 -4.10
C ARG A 182 -8.78 17.63 -4.59
N ILE A 183 -7.85 17.01 -5.30
CA ILE A 183 -7.93 15.62 -5.73
C ILE A 183 -6.79 14.87 -5.04
N ASP A 184 -7.15 14.01 -4.09
CA ASP A 184 -6.22 13.20 -3.32
C ASP A 184 -6.20 11.78 -3.88
N VAL A 185 -5.01 11.22 -4.08
CA VAL A 185 -4.86 9.81 -4.47
C VAL A 185 -5.11 8.92 -3.24
N GLY A 186 -5.90 7.87 -3.41
CA GLY A 186 -6.21 6.88 -2.38
C GLY A 186 -5.85 5.46 -2.78
N GLY A 187 -6.40 4.50 -2.03
CA GLY A 187 -6.28 3.07 -2.33
C GLY A 187 -4.90 2.49 -2.03
N ALA A 188 -4.49 1.53 -2.85
CA ALA A 188 -3.25 0.77 -2.64
C ALA A 188 -1.98 1.64 -2.70
N VAL A 189 -2.00 2.71 -3.49
CA VAL A 189 -0.84 3.61 -3.67
C VAL A 189 -0.56 4.42 -2.42
N GLU A 190 -1.59 4.98 -1.79
CA GLU A 190 -1.46 5.77 -0.56
C GLU A 190 -0.89 4.91 0.58
N GLU A 191 -1.44 3.72 0.79
CA GLU A 191 -0.98 2.79 1.83
C GLU A 191 0.44 2.27 1.54
N SER A 192 0.76 1.95 0.28
CA SER A 192 2.11 1.50 -0.09
C SER A 192 3.14 2.61 0.06
N ALA A 193 2.80 3.85 -0.32
CA ALA A 193 3.67 5.02 -0.15
C ALA A 193 3.92 5.30 1.34
N LYS A 194 2.87 5.29 2.17
CA LYS A 194 2.98 5.47 3.61
C LYS A 194 3.84 4.39 4.27
N ALA A 195 3.70 3.13 3.86
CA ALA A 195 4.52 2.03 4.35
C ALA A 195 5.99 2.19 3.91
N ASN A 196 6.24 2.60 2.67
CA ASN A 196 7.58 2.86 2.15
C ASN A 196 8.25 4.05 2.87
N ASP A 197 7.53 5.14 3.11
CA ASP A 197 8.04 6.31 3.83
C ASP A 197 8.40 5.95 5.28
N ALA A 198 7.55 5.17 5.95
CA ALA A 198 7.84 4.65 7.28
C ALA A 198 9.06 3.72 7.29
N LEU A 199 9.23 2.88 6.26
CA LEU A 199 10.40 2.03 6.12
C LEU A 199 11.68 2.85 5.91
N LEU A 200 11.64 3.84 5.01
CA LEU A 200 12.77 4.74 4.73
C LEU A 200 13.20 5.54 5.96
N ALA A 201 12.26 5.92 6.83
CA ALA A 201 12.58 6.57 8.09
C ALA A 201 13.43 5.68 9.03
N VAL A 202 13.29 4.35 8.93
CA VAL A 202 14.03 3.38 9.77
C VAL A 202 15.36 2.97 9.11
N VAL A 203 15.52 3.12 7.79
CA VAL A 203 16.73 2.72 7.05
C VAL A 203 18.03 3.27 7.65
N PRO A 204 18.15 4.56 8.07
CA PRO A 204 19.38 5.07 8.67
C PRO A 204 19.78 4.34 9.95
N LEU A 205 18.80 4.06 10.82
CA LEU A 205 19.03 3.31 12.06
C LEU A 205 19.44 1.86 11.73
N MET A 206 18.75 1.22 10.79
CA MET A 206 19.06 -0.12 10.32
C MET A 206 20.48 -0.22 9.76
N LEU A 207 20.88 0.70 8.88
CA LEU A 207 22.24 0.76 8.33
C LEU A 207 23.27 1.01 9.44
N GLY A 208 22.98 1.90 10.39
CA GLY A 208 23.83 2.12 11.55
C GLY A 208 24.04 0.85 12.39
N THR A 209 22.98 0.08 12.64
CA THR A 209 23.07 -1.20 13.36
C THR A 209 23.85 -2.25 12.57
N ILE A 210 23.62 -2.37 11.25
CA ILE A 210 24.36 -3.32 10.39
C ILE A 210 25.85 -2.94 10.38
N MET A 211 26.17 -1.66 10.19
CA MET A 211 27.55 -1.18 10.22
C MET A 211 28.21 -1.45 11.57
N LEU A 212 27.51 -1.24 12.68
CA LEU A 212 28.02 -1.54 14.01
C LEU A 212 28.32 -3.04 14.16
N LEU A 213 27.41 -3.93 13.75
CA LEU A 213 27.62 -5.38 13.81
C LEU A 213 28.78 -5.83 12.92
N LEU A 214 28.88 -5.30 11.70
CA LEU A 214 30.01 -5.57 10.80
C LEU A 214 31.34 -5.06 11.38
N MET A 215 31.34 -3.90 12.01
CA MET A 215 32.52 -3.34 12.65
C MET A 215 32.97 -4.16 13.86
N LEU A 216 32.03 -4.63 14.68
CA LEU A 216 32.32 -5.52 15.81
C LEU A 216 32.92 -6.86 15.34
N GLN A 217 32.44 -7.41 14.23
CA GLN A 217 32.91 -8.69 13.68
C GLN A 217 34.25 -8.56 12.96
N LEU A 218 34.40 -7.57 12.06
CA LEU A 218 35.56 -7.46 11.17
C LEU A 218 36.70 -6.61 11.75
N GLN A 219 36.40 -5.75 12.73
CA GLN A 219 37.33 -4.83 13.40
C GLN A 219 38.15 -3.93 12.46
N ASP A 220 37.71 -3.78 11.21
CA ASP A 220 38.42 -3.05 10.15
C ASP A 220 37.41 -2.32 9.24
N PHE A 221 37.59 -1.00 9.13
CA PHE A 221 36.71 -0.13 8.33
C PHE A 221 36.74 -0.47 6.84
N SER A 222 37.90 -0.84 6.31
CA SER A 222 38.07 -1.18 4.89
C SER A 222 37.28 -2.42 4.53
N ARG A 223 37.33 -3.45 5.39
CA ARG A 223 36.59 -4.71 5.20
C ARG A 223 35.08 -4.50 5.38
N MET A 224 34.68 -3.69 6.35
CA MET A 224 33.27 -3.33 6.54
C MET A 224 32.67 -2.69 5.28
N TRP A 225 33.35 -1.70 4.68
CA TRP A 225 32.89 -1.07 3.44
C TRP A 225 32.86 -2.05 2.26
N MET A 226 33.86 -2.94 2.17
CA MET A 226 33.89 -3.98 1.15
C MET A 226 32.66 -4.90 1.22
N VAL A 227 32.29 -5.35 2.42
CA VAL A 227 31.07 -6.15 2.63
C VAL A 227 29.81 -5.35 2.31
N LEU A 228 29.74 -4.09 2.74
CA LEU A 228 28.56 -3.27 2.49
C LEU A 228 28.33 -3.05 0.97
N LEU A 229 29.41 -2.92 0.20
CA LEU A 229 29.36 -2.79 -1.26
C LEU A 229 28.89 -4.05 -1.98
N THR A 230 28.86 -5.23 -1.33
CA THR A 230 28.32 -6.44 -1.95
C THR A 230 26.79 -6.51 -1.88
N ALA A 231 26.15 -5.80 -0.94
CA ALA A 231 24.69 -5.86 -0.77
C ALA A 231 23.91 -5.40 -2.03
N PRO A 232 24.28 -4.29 -2.71
CA PRO A 232 23.60 -3.86 -3.93
C PRO A 232 23.75 -4.82 -5.12
N LEU A 233 24.77 -5.69 -5.13
CA LEU A 233 24.99 -6.65 -6.22
C LEU A 233 23.83 -7.63 -6.38
N GLY A 234 23.07 -7.89 -5.32
CA GLY A 234 21.86 -8.71 -5.38
C GLY A 234 20.80 -8.14 -6.32
N LEU A 235 20.73 -6.82 -6.50
CA LEU A 235 19.78 -6.18 -7.40
C LEU A 235 19.97 -6.60 -8.86
N ILE A 236 21.20 -6.96 -9.25
CA ILE A 236 21.52 -7.46 -10.60
C ILE A 236 20.77 -8.77 -10.89
N GLY A 237 20.49 -9.59 -9.87
CA GLY A 237 19.66 -10.79 -10.02
C GLY A 237 18.17 -10.56 -9.80
N VAL A 238 17.82 -9.64 -8.89
CA VAL A 238 16.41 -9.34 -8.55
C VAL A 238 15.67 -8.77 -9.76
N VAL A 239 16.23 -7.76 -10.43
CA VAL A 239 15.53 -7.04 -11.51
C VAL A 239 15.21 -7.96 -12.70
N PRO A 240 16.18 -8.73 -13.25
CA PRO A 240 15.88 -9.66 -14.34
C PRO A 240 14.89 -10.75 -13.96
N ALA A 241 14.95 -11.26 -12.71
CA ALA A 241 14.01 -12.28 -12.26
C ALA A 241 12.58 -11.72 -12.15
N LEU A 242 12.38 -10.55 -11.56
CA LEU A 242 11.07 -9.92 -11.51
C LEU A 242 10.51 -9.64 -12.91
N LEU A 243 11.35 -9.20 -13.85
CA LEU A 243 10.96 -8.98 -15.24
C LEU A 243 10.61 -10.28 -15.97
N ALA A 244 11.41 -11.35 -15.79
CA ALA A 244 11.17 -12.64 -16.44
C ALA A 244 9.88 -13.31 -15.97
N PHE A 245 9.56 -13.19 -14.68
CA PHE A 245 8.33 -13.74 -14.10
C PHE A 245 7.16 -12.74 -14.09
N GLN A 246 7.34 -11.55 -14.68
CA GLN A 246 6.34 -10.47 -14.72
C GLN A 246 5.75 -10.13 -13.35
N ALA A 247 6.58 -10.20 -12.30
CA ALA A 247 6.17 -9.97 -10.93
C ALA A 247 6.37 -8.49 -10.54
N PRO A 248 5.36 -7.86 -9.90
CA PRO A 248 5.44 -6.45 -9.54
C PRO A 248 6.40 -6.22 -8.37
N LEU A 249 7.08 -5.07 -8.37
CA LEU A 249 7.87 -4.60 -7.22
C LEU A 249 6.93 -4.03 -6.13
N GLY A 250 6.31 -4.92 -5.36
CA GLY A 250 5.47 -4.56 -4.22
C GLY A 250 6.27 -4.34 -2.93
N PHE A 251 5.58 -3.87 -1.88
CA PHE A 251 6.16 -3.69 -0.54
C PHE A 251 6.84 -4.96 0.00
N VAL A 252 6.22 -6.13 -0.19
CA VAL A 252 6.77 -7.42 0.26
C VAL A 252 8.06 -7.77 -0.51
N ALA A 253 8.15 -7.41 -1.80
CA ALA A 253 9.38 -7.61 -2.57
C ALA A 253 10.53 -6.71 -2.07
N ILE A 254 10.24 -5.48 -1.65
CA ILE A 254 11.23 -4.59 -1.01
C ILE A 254 11.78 -5.21 0.27
N LEU A 255 10.93 -5.78 1.13
CA LEU A 255 11.38 -6.52 2.32
C LEU A 255 12.27 -7.72 1.95
N GLY A 256 11.93 -8.44 0.87
CA GLY A 256 12.74 -9.52 0.32
C GLY A 256 14.13 -9.06 -0.13
N ILE A 257 14.22 -7.89 -0.78
CA ILE A 257 15.50 -7.30 -1.21
C ILE A 257 16.36 -6.92 0.01
N ILE A 258 15.77 -6.39 1.07
CA ILE A 258 16.49 -6.06 2.30
C ILE A 258 17.02 -7.34 2.96
N ALA A 259 16.18 -8.37 3.08
CA ALA A 259 16.58 -9.67 3.62
C ALA A 259 17.70 -10.33 2.77
N LEU A 260 17.59 -10.22 1.43
CA LEU A 260 18.61 -10.68 0.50
C LEU A 260 19.95 -9.97 0.73
N GLY A 261 19.94 -8.64 0.90
CA GLY A 261 21.16 -7.89 1.23
C GLY A 261 21.86 -8.46 2.47
N GLY A 262 21.10 -8.77 3.52
CA GLY A 262 21.61 -9.44 4.72
C GLY A 262 22.25 -10.81 4.45
N MET A 263 21.59 -11.65 3.62
CA MET A 263 22.11 -12.97 3.23
C MET A 263 23.42 -12.86 2.44
N ILE A 264 23.52 -11.90 1.51
CA ILE A 264 24.72 -11.66 0.71
C ILE A 264 25.87 -11.14 1.59
N MET A 265 25.58 -10.19 2.48
CA MET A 265 26.57 -9.66 3.42
C MET A 265 27.10 -10.76 4.33
N ARG A 266 26.23 -11.64 4.86
CA ARG A 266 26.65 -12.80 5.67
C ARG A 266 27.66 -13.69 4.92
N ASN A 267 27.37 -14.04 3.66
CA ASN A 267 28.28 -14.86 2.86
C ASN A 267 29.62 -14.14 2.59
N SER A 268 29.58 -12.82 2.38
CA SER A 268 30.77 -12.00 2.16
C SER A 268 31.65 -11.91 3.41
N VAL A 269 31.06 -11.70 4.59
CA VAL A 269 31.76 -11.67 5.89
C VAL A 269 32.49 -12.98 6.13
N ILE A 270 31.80 -14.11 5.95
CA ILE A 270 32.37 -15.44 6.18
C ILE A 270 33.57 -15.71 5.25
N LEU A 271 33.51 -15.25 4.00
CA LEU A 271 34.61 -15.40 3.06
C LEU A 271 35.82 -14.53 3.43
N ILE A 272 35.59 -13.26 3.78
CA ILE A 272 36.66 -12.33 4.20
C ILE A 272 37.32 -12.79 5.49
N ASP A 273 36.54 -13.29 6.44
CA ASP A 273 37.04 -13.84 7.70
C ASP A 273 37.93 -15.08 7.45
N GLN A 274 37.51 -15.99 6.55
CA GLN A 274 38.35 -17.12 6.14
C GLN A 274 39.68 -16.67 5.53
N ILE A 275 39.64 -15.69 4.62
CA ILE A 275 40.86 -15.14 4.00
C ILE A 275 41.80 -14.61 5.08
N GLN A 276 41.26 -13.93 6.10
CA GLN A 276 42.07 -13.39 7.18
C GLN A 276 42.70 -14.47 8.06
N ILE A 277 41.96 -15.54 8.37
CA ILE A 277 42.48 -16.69 9.12
C ILE A 277 43.68 -17.30 8.36
N GLU A 278 43.53 -17.56 7.06
CA GLU A 278 44.60 -18.14 6.23
C GLU A 278 45.84 -17.23 6.13
N ILE A 279 45.64 -15.90 6.06
CA ILE A 279 46.73 -14.92 6.07
C ILE A 279 47.43 -14.90 7.44
N ASN A 280 46.67 -14.96 8.54
CA ASN A 280 47.22 -14.97 9.90
C ASN A 280 47.99 -16.26 10.22
N GLU A 281 47.64 -17.37 9.58
CA GLU A 281 48.38 -18.64 9.63
C GLU A 281 49.69 -18.61 8.82
N GLY A 282 50.02 -17.47 8.18
CA GLY A 282 51.29 -17.23 7.50
C GLY A 282 51.32 -17.66 6.05
N ARG A 283 50.17 -17.94 5.42
CA ARG A 283 50.12 -18.26 3.99
C ARG A 283 50.35 -17.02 3.13
N ASP A 284 50.88 -17.23 1.92
CA ASP A 284 50.99 -16.17 0.92
C ASP A 284 49.57 -15.61 0.62
N PRO A 285 49.36 -14.29 0.70
CA PRO A 285 48.04 -13.68 0.56
C PRO A 285 47.32 -14.00 -0.75
N TRP A 286 48.07 -14.21 -1.85
CA TRP A 286 47.46 -14.58 -3.13
C TRP A 286 46.88 -15.99 -3.09
N ASN A 287 47.64 -16.95 -2.55
CA ASN A 287 47.19 -18.33 -2.40
C ASN A 287 46.09 -18.45 -1.33
N ALA A 288 46.17 -17.68 -0.25
CA ALA A 288 45.15 -17.63 0.80
C ALA A 288 43.76 -17.23 0.24
N VAL A 289 43.71 -16.23 -0.64
CA VAL A 289 42.46 -15.80 -1.28
C VAL A 289 41.89 -16.90 -2.20
N LEU A 290 42.74 -17.59 -2.95
CA LEU A 290 42.34 -18.67 -3.85
C LEU A 290 41.81 -19.88 -3.06
N ASP A 291 42.55 -20.33 -2.06
CA ASP A 291 42.20 -21.48 -1.21
C ASP A 291 40.90 -21.21 -0.45
N ALA A 292 40.76 -20.01 0.14
CA ALA A 292 39.54 -19.60 0.82
C ALA A 292 38.32 -19.59 -0.13
N ALA A 293 38.47 -19.10 -1.36
CA ALA A 293 37.40 -19.11 -2.36
C ALA A 293 36.98 -20.54 -2.72
N ILE A 294 37.95 -21.44 -2.95
CA ILE A 294 37.69 -22.86 -3.28
C ILE A 294 36.97 -23.56 -2.11
N HIS A 295 37.46 -23.40 -0.89
CA HIS A 295 36.86 -24.02 0.30
C HIS A 295 35.44 -23.51 0.58
N ARG A 296 35.17 -22.22 0.32
CA ARG A 296 33.86 -21.62 0.57
C ARG A 296 32.85 -21.85 -0.54
N THR A 297 33.28 -22.22 -1.74
CA THR A 297 32.39 -22.43 -2.89
C THR A 297 31.29 -23.46 -2.58
N ARG A 298 31.65 -24.65 -2.07
CA ARG A 298 30.66 -25.72 -1.78
C ARG A 298 29.63 -25.30 -0.72
N PRO A 299 30.02 -24.83 0.49
CA PRO A 299 29.06 -24.39 1.49
C PRO A 299 28.15 -23.26 1.04
N VAL A 300 28.70 -22.27 0.32
CA VAL A 300 27.95 -21.09 -0.14
C VAL A 300 26.91 -21.48 -1.20
N VAL A 301 27.27 -22.33 -2.15
CA VAL A 301 26.33 -22.86 -3.16
C VAL A 301 25.23 -23.71 -2.51
N LEU A 302 25.56 -24.54 -1.52
CA LEU A 302 24.56 -25.36 -0.81
C LEU A 302 23.55 -24.49 -0.05
N ALA A 303 24.02 -23.46 0.66
CA ALA A 303 23.15 -22.52 1.36
C ALA A 303 22.23 -21.76 0.39
N ALA A 304 22.77 -21.30 -0.75
CA ALA A 304 22.00 -20.64 -1.78
C ALA A 304 20.95 -21.56 -2.42
N ALA A 305 21.33 -22.79 -2.77
CA ALA A 305 20.43 -23.78 -3.34
C ALA A 305 19.29 -24.12 -2.38
N ALA A 306 19.58 -24.33 -1.09
CA ALA A 306 18.55 -24.60 -0.08
C ALA A 306 17.54 -23.45 0.03
N ALA A 307 18.01 -22.20 0.04
CA ALA A 307 17.14 -21.02 0.10
C ALA A 307 16.31 -20.85 -1.19
N VAL A 308 16.91 -21.07 -2.36
CA VAL A 308 16.19 -21.01 -3.65
C VAL A 308 15.11 -22.08 -3.71
N LEU A 309 15.45 -23.33 -3.40
CA LEU A 309 14.50 -24.45 -3.42
C LEU A 309 13.35 -24.27 -2.42
N ALA A 310 13.64 -23.71 -1.23
CA ALA A 310 12.62 -23.40 -0.24
C ALA A 310 11.62 -22.32 -0.70
N MET A 311 12.03 -21.44 -1.61
CA MET A 311 11.19 -20.35 -2.12
C MET A 311 10.32 -20.75 -3.31
N ILE A 312 10.60 -21.86 -3.98
CA ILE A 312 9.83 -22.34 -5.15
C ILE A 312 8.33 -22.48 -4.85
N PRO A 313 7.88 -23.10 -3.75
CA PRO A 313 6.44 -23.23 -3.48
C PRO A 313 5.75 -21.87 -3.29
N LEU A 314 6.48 -20.88 -2.74
CA LEU A 314 5.95 -19.55 -2.45
C LEU A 314 5.70 -18.72 -3.71
N THR A 315 6.28 -19.08 -4.86
CA THR A 315 6.06 -18.33 -6.11
C THR A 315 4.63 -18.39 -6.61
N SER A 316 3.88 -19.43 -6.23
CA SER A 316 2.46 -19.58 -6.57
C SER A 316 1.53 -18.72 -5.70
N SER A 317 2.04 -18.14 -4.61
CA SER A 317 1.27 -17.26 -3.73
C SER A 317 1.12 -15.87 -4.34
N VAL A 318 -0.12 -15.38 -4.40
CA VAL A 318 -0.43 -14.00 -4.84
C VAL A 318 0.25 -12.96 -3.95
N PHE A 319 0.42 -13.24 -2.66
CA PHE A 319 0.99 -12.30 -1.69
C PHE A 319 2.52 -12.41 -1.57
N TRP A 320 3.06 -13.63 -1.48
CA TRP A 320 4.49 -13.87 -1.26
C TRP A 320 5.30 -14.09 -2.53
N GLY A 321 4.65 -14.29 -3.68
CA GLY A 321 5.29 -14.65 -4.94
C GLY A 321 6.37 -13.67 -5.40
N PRO A 322 6.10 -12.35 -5.48
CA PRO A 322 7.10 -11.37 -5.90
C PRO A 322 8.34 -11.33 -4.98
N MET A 323 8.15 -11.53 -3.68
CA MET A 323 9.27 -11.61 -2.72
C MET A 323 10.12 -12.86 -2.94
N ALA A 324 9.48 -14.02 -3.12
CA ALA A 324 10.17 -15.27 -3.39
C ALA A 324 10.98 -15.19 -4.70
N ILE A 325 10.40 -14.65 -5.77
CA ILE A 325 11.07 -14.46 -7.06
C ILE A 325 12.27 -13.52 -6.92
N ALA A 326 12.12 -12.40 -6.20
CA ALA A 326 13.22 -11.48 -5.93
C ALA A 326 14.38 -12.16 -5.19
N ILE A 327 14.08 -12.91 -4.12
CA ILE A 327 15.09 -13.64 -3.35
C ILE A 327 15.77 -14.71 -4.21
N MET A 328 15.02 -15.51 -4.97
CA MET A 328 15.59 -16.58 -5.80
C MET A 328 16.53 -16.03 -6.88
N GLY A 329 16.06 -15.05 -7.65
CA GLY A 329 16.87 -14.44 -8.71
C GLY A 329 18.08 -13.71 -8.16
N GLY A 330 17.85 -12.89 -7.14
CA GLY A 330 18.89 -12.14 -6.45
C GLY A 330 19.95 -13.04 -5.84
N LEU A 331 19.57 -14.10 -5.13
CA LEU A 331 20.51 -15.02 -4.49
C LEU A 331 21.28 -15.86 -5.52
N THR A 332 20.63 -16.31 -6.61
CA THR A 332 21.32 -17.08 -7.66
C THR A 332 22.46 -16.27 -8.27
N VAL A 333 22.19 -15.04 -8.68
CA VAL A 333 23.22 -14.16 -9.28
C VAL A 333 24.21 -13.68 -8.23
N ALA A 334 23.75 -13.31 -7.03
CA ALA A 334 24.64 -12.84 -5.98
C ALA A 334 25.59 -13.92 -5.47
N THR A 335 25.19 -15.19 -5.48
CA THR A 335 26.07 -16.31 -5.09
C THR A 335 27.23 -16.43 -6.06
N LEU A 336 26.95 -16.40 -7.37
CA LEU A 336 27.98 -16.39 -8.40
C LEU A 336 28.89 -15.17 -8.23
N LEU A 337 28.30 -13.97 -8.12
CA LEU A 337 29.08 -12.76 -7.91
C LEU A 337 29.90 -12.82 -6.61
N THR A 338 29.39 -13.37 -5.51
CA THR A 338 30.15 -13.42 -4.25
C THR A 338 31.39 -14.30 -4.39
N ILE A 339 31.30 -15.42 -5.10
CA ILE A 339 32.43 -16.36 -5.28
C ILE A 339 33.51 -15.76 -6.19
N PHE A 340 33.15 -15.00 -7.22
CA PHE A 340 34.13 -14.45 -8.18
C PHE A 340 34.55 -13.01 -7.86
N PHE A 341 33.58 -12.15 -7.54
CA PHE A 341 33.78 -10.72 -7.36
C PHE A 341 34.44 -10.38 -6.01
N VAL A 342 34.05 -11.03 -4.90
CA VAL A 342 34.61 -10.67 -3.57
C VAL A 342 36.10 -11.00 -3.47
N PRO A 343 36.60 -12.18 -3.89
CA PRO A 343 38.04 -12.44 -3.92
C PRO A 343 38.81 -11.46 -4.81
N ALA A 344 38.26 -11.14 -5.99
CA ALA A 344 38.87 -10.19 -6.91
C ALA A 344 38.90 -8.77 -6.33
N LEU A 345 37.81 -8.33 -5.70
CA LEU A 345 37.71 -7.05 -5.02
C LEU A 345 38.70 -6.98 -3.86
N PHE A 346 38.81 -8.04 -3.05
CA PHE A 346 39.78 -8.13 -1.96
C PHE A 346 41.22 -8.02 -2.49
N ALA A 347 41.58 -8.80 -3.50
CA ALA A 347 42.92 -8.77 -4.09
C ALA A 347 43.27 -7.40 -4.71
N ALA A 348 42.31 -6.76 -5.38
CA ALA A 348 42.49 -5.42 -5.96
C ALA A 348 42.62 -4.35 -4.87
N TRP A 349 41.80 -4.41 -3.82
CA TRP A 349 41.77 -3.42 -2.74
C TRP A 349 43.05 -3.44 -1.90
N PHE A 350 43.55 -4.64 -1.58
CA PHE A 350 44.80 -4.83 -0.84
C PHE A 350 46.05 -4.91 -1.75
N LYS A 351 45.88 -4.71 -3.08
CA LYS A 351 46.95 -4.72 -4.09
C LYS A 351 47.87 -5.94 -3.98
N LEU A 352 47.27 -7.13 -3.83
CA LEU A 352 48.02 -8.37 -3.70
C LEU A 352 48.76 -8.67 -5.00
N ARG A 353 50.09 -8.82 -4.92
CA ARG A 353 50.92 -9.27 -6.05
C ARG A 353 51.03 -10.79 -6.00
N ARG A 354 50.91 -11.42 -7.17
CA ARG A 354 51.18 -12.85 -7.33
C ARG A 354 52.66 -13.09 -7.03
N HIS A 355 52.97 -13.81 -5.96
CA HIS A 355 54.33 -14.31 -5.78
C HIS A 355 54.61 -15.32 -6.88
N GLN A 356 55.47 -14.93 -7.82
CA GLN A 356 56.02 -15.84 -8.80
C GLN A 356 57.01 -16.74 -8.03
N PRO A 357 56.79 -18.07 -7.97
CA PRO A 357 57.78 -18.94 -7.35
C PRO A 357 59.10 -18.72 -8.07
N ALA A 358 60.16 -18.47 -7.30
CA ALA A 358 61.50 -18.38 -7.86
C ALA A 358 61.77 -19.63 -8.70
N ASP A 359 62.12 -19.44 -9.96
CA ASP A 359 62.47 -20.50 -10.90
C ASP A 359 63.48 -21.46 -10.26
N GLY A 360 63.11 -22.75 -10.26
CA GLY A 360 64.01 -23.90 -10.31
C GLY A 360 65.22 -23.93 -9.37
N THR A 361 65.02 -24.42 -8.14
CA THR A 361 66.06 -25.27 -7.54
C THR A 361 66.02 -26.63 -8.23
N ASP A 362 66.90 -26.77 -9.22
CA ASP A 362 67.27 -28.02 -9.88
C ASP A 362 67.74 -29.07 -8.84
N PRO A 363 67.07 -30.23 -8.69
CA PRO A 363 67.54 -31.29 -7.80
C PRO A 363 68.55 -32.25 -8.47
N ALA A 364 69.19 -31.87 -9.57
CA ALA A 364 70.10 -32.76 -10.31
C ALA A 364 71.51 -32.19 -10.54
N GLN A 365 72.30 -31.97 -9.47
CA GLN A 365 73.77 -31.98 -9.58
C GLN A 365 74.41 -32.78 -8.44
N GLY A 366 74.33 -34.10 -8.59
CA GLY A 366 75.31 -35.01 -8.00
C GLY A 366 76.51 -35.18 -8.94
N GLN A 367 77.70 -35.04 -8.35
CA GLN A 367 79.01 -35.52 -8.82
C GLN A 367 79.69 -34.76 -9.98
N LEU A 368 80.84 -34.14 -9.66
CA LEU A 368 82.19 -34.58 -10.05
C LEU A 368 83.17 -33.42 -9.86
N VAL A 369 84.06 -33.52 -8.87
CA VAL A 369 85.33 -32.76 -8.85
C VAL A 369 86.46 -33.80 -8.85
N PRO A 370 87.36 -33.79 -9.84
CA PRO A 370 88.51 -34.67 -9.88
C PRO A 370 89.64 -34.15 -8.98
N THR A 371 90.44 -35.10 -8.54
CA THR A 371 91.73 -34.96 -7.85
C THR A 371 92.71 -34.01 -8.55
N ALA A 372 93.40 -33.19 -7.73
CA ALA A 372 94.84 -33.01 -7.80
C ALA A 372 95.37 -32.79 -6.37
#